data_AF-A0A843LXK5-F1
#
_entry.id   AF-A0A843LXK5-F1
#
_cell.length_a   1.000
_cell.length_b   1.000
_cell.length_c   1.000
_cell.angle_alpha   90.00
_cell.angle_beta   90.00
_cell.angle_gamma   90.00
#
_symmetry.space_group_name_H-M   'P 1'
#
loop_
_entity.id
_entity.type
_entity.pdbx_description
1 polymer ?
#
loop_
_entity_poly.entity_id
_entity_poly.type
_entity_poly.pdbx_seq_one_letter_code
_entity_poly.pdbx_strand_id
1 'polypeptide(L)'
;NTLLRDSAVKVAMHMMPGLFVSPDEDLNMFKKLFSDDNFKPDMLKIYPCLVTKGSELYDLWKEGKYNPYTDEEAVDLIVKIKQILPKWVRTMRIQRDIPSTLIEAGVQKSNLGELVYNKLEEHDINCQCIRCREIGHKKTSQEYSLDDFKLFKESYNACGGEETFLSIEDKNEESIAGFLRFRIPSPNHYRPEISDETALIRELHVYGNMIKIGGKNPKIGQHTGFGEKLLKEAEKLAIKKGKDEIAIISGIGTRNYYRKFGYERKGPYMAKKLI
;
A
#
# COMPACT_ATOMS: atom_id res chain seq x y z
N ASN A 1 6.26 -11.47 9.16
CA ASN A 1 6.47 -10.15 8.52
C ASN A 1 7.90 -10.02 8.00
N THR A 2 8.92 -10.09 8.87
CA THR A 2 10.36 -10.04 8.52
C THR A 2 10.74 -10.91 7.33
N LEU A 3 10.42 -12.21 7.36
CA LEU A 3 10.77 -13.15 6.29
C LEU A 3 10.23 -12.73 4.90
N LEU A 4 9.03 -12.15 4.86
CA LEU A 4 8.43 -11.65 3.62
C LEU A 4 9.21 -10.44 3.11
N ARG A 5 9.48 -9.47 3.98
CA ARG A 5 10.18 -8.22 3.62
C ARG A 5 11.61 -8.46 3.19
N ASP A 6 12.34 -9.32 3.91
CA ASP A 6 13.72 -9.70 3.57
C ASP A 6 13.79 -10.60 2.34
N SER A 7 12.66 -11.15 1.89
CA SER A 7 12.53 -11.78 0.56
C SER A 7 12.02 -10.81 -0.52
N ALA A 8 11.99 -9.51 -0.22
CA ALA A 8 11.42 -8.41 -1.00
C ALA A 8 9.91 -8.46 -1.25
N VAL A 9 9.17 -9.36 -0.60
CA VAL A 9 7.72 -9.52 -0.79
C VAL A 9 6.95 -8.37 -0.12
N LYS A 10 5.93 -7.87 -0.82
CA LYS A 10 4.97 -6.89 -0.29
C LYS A 10 4.06 -7.53 0.73
N VAL A 11 3.75 -6.82 1.81
CA VAL A 11 2.97 -7.34 2.93
C VAL A 11 1.65 -6.59 3.01
N ALA A 12 0.57 -7.32 2.75
CA ALA A 12 -0.80 -6.86 3.00
C ALA A 12 -1.31 -7.48 4.31
N MET A 13 -1.92 -6.68 5.17
CA MET A 13 -2.59 -7.18 6.38
C MET A 13 -4.11 -7.04 6.25
N HIS A 14 -4.81 -8.12 6.57
CA HIS A 14 -6.26 -8.16 6.67
C HIS A 14 -6.63 -7.89 8.13
N MET A 15 -7.23 -6.74 8.38
CA MET A 15 -7.63 -6.28 9.69
C MET A 15 -9.14 -6.35 9.79
N MET A 16 -9.64 -6.95 10.87
CA MET A 16 -11.07 -7.10 11.10
C MET A 16 -11.49 -6.41 12.40
N PRO A 17 -11.87 -5.11 12.33
CA PRO A 17 -12.36 -4.38 13.50
C PRO A 17 -13.63 -5.02 14.09
N GLY A 18 -13.80 -4.94 15.40
CA GLY A 18 -14.96 -5.45 16.12
C GLY A 18 -14.84 -6.92 16.52
N LEU A 19 -13.62 -7.44 16.70
CA LEU A 19 -13.36 -8.75 17.32
C LEU A 19 -13.25 -8.63 18.84
N PHE A 20 -14.37 -8.65 19.55
CA PHE A 20 -14.44 -8.61 21.02
C PHE A 20 -13.74 -7.40 21.67
N VAL A 21 -13.58 -6.32 20.91
CA VAL A 21 -12.95 -5.07 21.34
C VAL A 21 -13.84 -3.90 20.97
N SER A 22 -13.62 -2.77 21.65
CA SER A 22 -14.28 -1.50 21.36
C SER A 22 -13.65 -0.76 20.17
N PRO A 23 -14.37 0.20 19.56
CA PRO A 23 -13.81 1.01 18.47
C PRO A 23 -12.52 1.77 18.85
N ASP A 24 -12.39 2.20 20.11
CA ASP A 24 -11.20 2.91 20.58
C ASP A 24 -9.99 1.97 20.73
N GLU A 25 -10.22 0.73 21.18
CA GLU A 25 -9.20 -0.31 21.21
C GLU A 25 -8.74 -0.70 19.81
N ASP A 26 -9.67 -0.87 18.87
CA ASP A 26 -9.34 -1.06 17.45
C ASP A 26 -8.51 0.11 16.92
N LEU A 27 -8.91 1.36 17.18
CA LEU A 27 -8.15 2.53 16.73
C LEU A 27 -6.72 2.52 17.30
N ASN A 28 -6.55 2.13 18.57
CA ASN A 28 -5.23 1.99 19.19
C ASN A 28 -4.41 0.86 18.55
N MET A 29 -5.05 -0.25 18.18
CA MET A 29 -4.40 -1.32 17.39
C MET A 29 -3.90 -0.78 16.04
N PHE A 30 -4.71 0.03 15.32
CA PHE A 30 -4.26 0.64 14.07
C PHE A 30 -3.12 1.64 14.28
N LYS A 31 -3.15 2.46 15.34
CA LYS A 31 -2.01 3.34 15.69
C LYS A 31 -0.74 2.52 15.90
N LYS A 32 -0.82 1.43 16.68
CA LYS A 32 0.31 0.51 16.90
C LYS A 32 0.79 -0.12 15.61
N LEU A 33 -0.11 -0.51 14.71
CA LEU A 33 0.21 -1.13 13.43
C LEU A 33 1.15 -0.28 12.57
N PHE A 34 1.08 1.06 12.70
CA PHE A 34 1.91 2.00 11.93
C PHE A 34 3.10 2.54 12.71
N SER A 35 3.09 2.50 14.04
CA SER A 35 4.19 3.00 14.87
C SER A 35 5.20 1.92 15.26
N ASP A 36 4.76 0.69 15.48
CA ASP A 36 5.61 -0.44 15.89
C ASP A 36 6.34 -1.05 14.69
N ASP A 37 7.67 -1.08 14.77
CA ASP A 37 8.57 -1.56 13.72
C ASP A 37 8.30 -3.02 13.33
N ASN A 38 7.63 -3.82 14.17
CA ASN A 38 7.28 -5.20 13.85
C ASN A 38 6.19 -5.34 12.77
N PHE A 39 5.47 -4.27 12.44
CA PHE A 39 4.32 -4.29 11.53
C PHE A 39 4.53 -3.43 10.27
N LYS A 40 4.02 -2.20 10.28
CA LYS A 40 4.08 -1.23 9.19
C LYS A 40 3.73 -1.82 7.82
N PRO A 41 2.53 -2.41 7.61
CA PRO A 41 2.17 -3.15 6.40
C PRO A 41 2.00 -2.28 5.15
N ASP A 42 2.55 -2.70 4.01
CA ASP A 42 2.45 -1.93 2.75
C ASP A 42 1.00 -1.71 2.30
N MET A 43 0.14 -2.68 2.59
CA MET A 43 -1.26 -2.65 2.22
C MET A 43 -2.18 -3.06 3.37
N LEU A 44 -3.39 -2.52 3.34
CA LEU A 44 -4.44 -2.86 4.29
C LEU A 44 -5.74 -3.25 3.61
N LYS A 45 -6.33 -4.33 4.11
CA LYS A 45 -7.71 -4.73 3.84
C LYS A 45 -8.47 -4.61 5.16
N ILE A 46 -9.42 -3.68 5.26
CA ILE A 46 -10.16 -3.38 6.51
C ILE A 46 -11.59 -3.87 6.36
N TYR A 47 -11.94 -4.95 7.06
CA TYR A 47 -13.24 -5.63 6.97
C TYR A 47 -13.84 -5.73 8.37
N PRO A 48 -14.76 -4.85 8.76
CA PRO A 48 -15.47 -4.98 10.03
C PRO A 48 -16.04 -6.39 10.18
N CYS A 49 -15.91 -6.97 11.37
CA CYS A 49 -16.38 -8.31 11.65
C CYS A 49 -17.89 -8.44 11.48
N LEU A 50 -18.28 -9.64 11.05
CA LEU A 50 -19.65 -9.99 10.71
C LEU A 50 -20.00 -11.31 11.35
N VAL A 51 -21.29 -11.49 11.53
CA VAL A 51 -21.86 -12.75 11.94
C VAL A 51 -22.47 -13.41 10.71
N THR A 52 -21.93 -14.57 10.33
CA THR A 52 -22.46 -15.40 9.25
C THR A 52 -22.85 -16.75 9.81
N LYS A 53 -23.99 -17.29 9.37
CA LYS A 53 -24.50 -18.59 9.84
C LYS A 53 -23.45 -19.70 9.68
N GLY A 54 -23.29 -20.52 10.73
CA GLY A 54 -22.33 -21.63 10.76
C GLY A 54 -20.89 -21.24 11.15
N SER A 55 -20.66 -19.99 11.54
CA SER A 55 -19.40 -19.57 12.15
C SER A 55 -19.49 -19.61 13.69
N GLU A 56 -18.35 -19.71 14.37
CA GLU A 56 -18.30 -19.61 15.85
C GLU A 56 -18.85 -18.27 16.36
N LEU A 57 -18.64 -17.18 15.60
CA LEU A 57 -19.23 -15.87 15.91
C LEU A 57 -20.77 -15.88 15.85
N TYR A 58 -21.38 -16.77 15.06
CA TYR A 58 -22.83 -16.95 15.04
C TYR A 58 -23.34 -17.53 16.34
N ASP A 59 -22.71 -18.59 16.84
CA ASP A 59 -23.13 -19.23 18.09
C ASP A 59 -22.97 -18.26 19.26
N LEU A 60 -21.85 -17.55 19.32
CA LEU A 60 -21.61 -16.51 20.35
C LEU A 60 -22.59 -15.34 20.26
N TRP A 61 -22.94 -14.91 19.05
CA TRP A 61 -23.95 -13.87 18.85
C TRP A 61 -25.35 -14.34 19.28
N LYS A 62 -25.73 -15.58 18.96
CA LYS A 62 -27.02 -16.17 19.39
C LYS A 62 -27.13 -16.31 20.90
N GLU A 63 -26.00 -16.51 21.59
CA GLU A 63 -25.90 -16.53 23.05
C GLU A 63 -25.80 -15.14 23.69
N GLY A 64 -25.76 -14.06 22.90
CA GLY A 64 -25.60 -12.69 23.39
C GLY A 64 -24.19 -12.35 23.89
N LYS A 65 -23.18 -13.19 23.58
CA LYS A 65 -21.78 -13.03 23.99
C LYS A 65 -20.93 -12.26 22.98
N TYR A 66 -21.46 -11.99 21.79
CA TYR A 66 -20.79 -11.22 20.76
C TYR A 66 -21.75 -10.20 20.15
N ASN A 67 -21.32 -8.95 20.03
CA ASN A 67 -22.06 -7.90 19.35
C ASN A 67 -21.16 -7.27 18.27
N PRO A 68 -21.44 -7.48 16.97
CA PRO A 68 -20.68 -6.87 15.90
C PRO A 68 -20.99 -5.38 15.76
N TYR A 69 -20.10 -4.62 15.13
CA TYR A 69 -20.34 -3.20 14.85
C TYR A 69 -21.54 -2.98 13.92
N THR A 70 -22.27 -1.92 14.21
CA THR A 70 -23.24 -1.31 13.31
C THR A 70 -22.56 -0.67 12.10
N ASP A 71 -23.35 -0.32 11.07
CA ASP A 71 -22.82 0.42 9.92
C ASP A 71 -22.16 1.76 10.34
N GLU A 72 -22.76 2.48 11.29
CA GLU A 72 -22.29 3.80 11.74
C GLU A 72 -20.97 3.70 12.52
N GLU A 73 -20.89 2.79 13.50
CA GLU A 73 -19.64 2.55 14.25
C GLU A 73 -18.50 2.16 13.32
N ALA A 74 -18.77 1.30 12.33
CA ALA A 74 -17.77 0.88 11.36
C ALA A 74 -17.31 2.04 10.47
N VAL A 75 -18.22 2.88 9.98
CA VAL A 75 -17.88 4.07 9.18
C VAL A 75 -17.00 5.02 10.00
N ASP A 76 -17.41 5.34 11.23
CA ASP A 76 -16.72 6.30 12.09
C ASP A 76 -15.32 5.84 12.46
N LEU A 77 -15.18 4.55 12.79
CA LEU A 77 -13.89 3.96 13.06
C LEU A 77 -12.99 4.00 11.81
N ILE A 78 -13.49 3.63 10.63
CA ILE A 78 -12.69 3.62 9.40
C ILE A 78 -12.27 5.04 9.00
N VAL A 79 -13.12 6.06 9.23
CA VAL A 79 -12.76 7.48 9.03
C VAL A 79 -11.58 7.87 9.93
N LYS A 80 -11.65 7.55 11.23
CA LYS A 80 -10.55 7.78 12.19
C LYS A 80 -9.27 7.03 11.79
N ILE A 81 -9.39 5.78 11.33
CA ILE A 81 -8.24 5.01 10.83
C ILE A 81 -7.63 5.70 9.60
N LYS A 82 -8.45 6.18 8.66
CA LYS A 82 -7.96 6.85 7.45
C LYS A 82 -7.22 8.15 7.72
N GLN A 83 -7.56 8.87 8.79
CA GLN A 83 -6.83 10.07 9.22
C GLN A 83 -5.38 9.79 9.61
N ILE A 84 -5.10 8.61 10.17
CA ILE A 84 -3.77 8.26 10.70
C ILE A 84 -2.92 7.42 9.73
N LEU A 85 -3.42 7.14 8.52
CA LEU A 85 -2.71 6.29 7.57
C LEU A 85 -1.43 6.97 7.06
N PRO A 86 -0.27 6.32 7.19
CA PRO A 86 0.96 6.82 6.58
C PRO A 86 0.89 6.88 5.05
N LYS A 87 1.69 7.76 4.44
CA LYS A 87 1.71 7.97 2.98
C LYS A 87 2.12 6.76 2.18
N TRP A 88 2.90 5.86 2.77
CA TRP A 88 3.39 4.63 2.13
C TRP A 88 2.40 3.46 2.20
N VAL A 89 1.29 3.58 2.94
CA VAL A 89 0.25 2.54 3.06
C VAL A 89 -0.78 2.68 1.94
N ARG A 90 -1.16 1.56 1.33
CA ARG A 90 -2.28 1.48 0.38
C ARG A 90 -3.44 0.69 0.96
N THR A 91 -4.60 1.32 1.13
CA THR A 91 -5.82 0.56 1.45
C THR A 91 -6.40 -0.08 0.19
N MET A 92 -6.91 -1.31 0.29
CA MET A 92 -7.78 -1.89 -0.72
C MET A 92 -9.14 -1.16 -0.72
N ARG A 93 -9.96 -1.39 -1.76
CA ARG A 93 -11.33 -0.88 -1.78
C ARG A 93 -12.08 -1.46 -0.56
N ILE A 94 -12.72 -0.59 0.20
CA ILE A 94 -13.60 -0.98 1.31
C ILE A 94 -14.89 -1.51 0.69
N GLN A 95 -14.88 -2.79 0.36
CA GLN A 95 -15.98 -3.53 -0.21
C GLN A 95 -15.92 -4.95 0.32
N ARG A 96 -17.02 -5.70 0.24
CA ARG A 96 -17.09 -7.10 0.63
C ARG A 96 -17.71 -7.91 -0.50
N ASP A 97 -17.18 -9.12 -0.69
CA ASP A 97 -17.71 -10.09 -1.64
C ASP A 97 -18.62 -11.12 -0.91
N ILE A 98 -19.35 -10.66 0.12
CA ILE A 98 -20.33 -11.46 0.88
C ILE A 98 -21.72 -10.88 0.61
N PRO A 99 -22.67 -11.65 0.06
CA PRO A 99 -24.06 -11.22 -0.10
C PRO A 99 -24.68 -10.84 1.25
N SER A 100 -25.42 -9.72 1.30
CA SER A 100 -26.09 -9.26 2.53
C SER A 100 -27.06 -10.30 3.10
N THR A 101 -27.67 -11.13 2.25
CA THR A 101 -28.56 -12.22 2.66
C THR A 101 -27.88 -13.32 3.49
N LEU A 102 -26.54 -13.36 3.51
CA LEU A 102 -25.76 -14.31 4.32
C LEU A 102 -25.23 -13.68 5.62
N ILE A 103 -25.52 -12.39 5.86
CA ILE A 103 -25.07 -11.65 7.04
C ILE A 103 -26.19 -11.62 8.06
N GLU A 104 -26.02 -12.37 9.15
CA GLU A 104 -26.98 -12.48 10.24
C GLU A 104 -26.91 -11.25 11.17
N ALA A 105 -25.71 -10.70 11.39
CA ALA A 105 -25.50 -9.46 12.14
C ALA A 105 -24.18 -8.76 11.76
N GLY A 106 -24.10 -7.46 12.07
CA GLY A 106 -22.97 -6.58 11.74
C GLY A 106 -23.31 -5.62 10.61
N VAL A 107 -22.27 -5.09 9.94
CA VAL A 107 -22.43 -4.14 8.82
C VAL A 107 -23.26 -4.79 7.69
N GLN A 108 -24.39 -4.21 7.32
CA GLN A 108 -25.28 -4.72 6.28
C GLN A 108 -25.15 -3.98 4.95
N LYS A 109 -24.71 -2.71 5.00
CA LYS A 109 -24.58 -1.90 3.79
C LYS A 109 -23.48 -2.42 2.87
N SER A 110 -23.80 -2.56 1.59
CA SER A 110 -22.88 -3.00 0.54
C SER A 110 -21.95 -1.88 0.07
N ASN A 111 -22.33 -0.62 0.29
CA ASN A 111 -21.59 0.58 -0.11
C ASN A 111 -20.80 1.24 1.03
N LEU A 112 -20.34 0.47 2.03
CA LEU A 112 -19.60 0.99 3.19
C LEU A 112 -18.46 1.95 2.80
N GLY A 113 -17.70 1.61 1.75
CA GLY A 113 -16.62 2.48 1.27
C GLY A 113 -17.10 3.86 0.82
N GLU A 114 -18.24 3.94 0.13
CA GLU A 114 -18.84 5.21 -0.28
C GLU A 114 -19.21 6.06 0.93
N LEU A 115 -19.84 5.46 1.94
CA LEU A 115 -20.20 6.15 3.19
C LEU A 115 -18.98 6.72 3.90
N VAL A 116 -17.88 5.96 3.93
CA VAL A 116 -16.60 6.42 4.48
C VAL A 116 -16.06 7.60 3.68
N TYR A 117 -16.07 7.55 2.35
CA TYR A 117 -15.58 8.66 1.52
C TYR A 117 -16.45 9.91 1.66
N ASN A 118 -17.77 9.77 1.69
CA ASN A 118 -18.69 10.89 1.90
C ASN A 118 -18.43 11.57 3.25
N LYS A 119 -18.22 10.79 4.32
CA LYS A 119 -17.94 11.34 5.66
C LYS A 119 -16.55 12.00 5.74
N LEU A 120 -15.57 11.51 4.98
CA LEU A 120 -14.28 12.20 4.85
C LEU A 120 -14.43 13.56 4.16
N GLU A 121 -15.23 13.64 3.09
CA GLU A 121 -15.50 14.89 2.37
C GLU A 121 -16.33 15.87 3.23
N GLU A 122 -17.37 15.39 3.90
CA GLU A 122 -18.23 16.20 4.79
C GLU A 122 -17.45 16.87 5.93
N HIS A 123 -16.38 16.23 6.40
CA HIS A 123 -15.56 16.73 7.51
C HIS A 123 -14.22 17.32 7.05
N ASP A 124 -14.02 17.52 5.75
CA ASP A 124 -12.78 18.05 5.15
C ASP A 124 -11.52 17.30 5.59
N ILE A 125 -11.61 15.96 5.67
CA ILE A 125 -10.52 15.09 6.09
C ILE A 125 -9.75 14.59 4.86
N ASN A 126 -8.52 15.08 4.71
CA ASN A 126 -7.65 14.65 3.61
C ASN A 126 -6.82 13.40 3.97
N CYS A 127 -7.33 12.22 3.63
CA CYS A 127 -6.61 10.95 3.81
C CYS A 127 -5.34 10.87 2.94
N GLN A 128 -4.20 10.60 3.58
CA GLN A 128 -2.88 10.61 2.96
C GLN A 128 -2.43 9.25 2.39
N CYS A 129 -3.23 8.19 2.51
CA CYS A 129 -2.85 6.87 2.00
C CYS A 129 -2.73 6.87 0.47
N ILE A 130 -1.95 5.93 -0.09
CA ILE A 130 -1.72 5.82 -1.54
C ILE A 130 -3.03 5.82 -2.31
N ARG A 131 -4.02 5.02 -1.90
CA ARG A 131 -5.31 4.89 -2.60
C ARG A 131 -6.04 6.23 -2.76
N CYS A 132 -6.02 7.07 -1.74
CA CYS A 132 -6.72 8.36 -1.75
C CYS A 132 -6.01 9.41 -2.61
N ARG A 133 -4.74 9.16 -2.96
CA ARG A 133 -3.89 10.06 -3.73
C ARG A 133 -3.61 9.52 -5.14
N GLU A 134 -3.97 8.29 -5.49
CA GLU A 134 -3.70 7.75 -6.84
C GLU A 134 -4.28 8.71 -7.88
N ILE A 135 -3.45 9.13 -8.84
CA ILE A 135 -3.94 10.00 -9.91
C ILE A 135 -5.17 9.36 -10.57
N GLY A 136 -6.25 10.11 -10.77
CA GLY A 136 -7.52 9.60 -11.30
C GLY A 136 -8.44 8.90 -10.30
N HIS A 137 -8.04 8.73 -9.03
CA HIS A 137 -8.95 8.30 -7.95
C HIS A 137 -9.84 9.45 -7.45
N LYS A 138 -9.27 10.65 -7.27
CA LYS A 138 -10.05 11.87 -7.05
C LYS A 138 -10.57 12.39 -8.40
N LYS A 139 -11.83 12.84 -8.45
CA LYS A 139 -12.37 13.59 -9.60
C LYS A 139 -11.75 14.98 -9.61
N THR A 140 -10.52 15.11 -10.09
CA THR A 140 -9.89 16.41 -10.28
C THR A 140 -10.21 16.91 -11.68
N SER A 141 -10.73 18.14 -11.79
CA SER A 141 -10.81 18.85 -13.08
C SER A 141 -9.45 19.37 -13.55
N GLN A 142 -8.41 19.18 -12.74
CA GLN A 142 -7.05 19.63 -13.00
C GLN A 142 -6.39 18.77 -14.08
N GLU A 143 -5.94 19.43 -15.15
CA GLU A 143 -5.02 18.84 -16.11
C GLU A 143 -3.61 18.87 -15.51
N TYR A 144 -2.95 17.71 -15.47
CA TYR A 144 -1.59 17.60 -14.96
C TYR A 144 -0.58 17.60 -16.11
N SER A 145 0.48 18.39 -15.99
CA SER A 145 1.70 18.25 -16.80
C SER A 145 2.70 17.34 -16.09
N LEU A 146 3.66 16.77 -16.84
CA LEU A 146 4.76 16.00 -16.26
C LEU A 146 5.63 16.85 -15.30
N ASP A 147 5.76 18.15 -15.59
CA ASP A 147 6.57 19.09 -14.80
C ASP A 147 5.95 19.44 -13.44
N ASP A 148 4.70 19.03 -13.21
CA ASP A 148 4.04 19.22 -11.92
C ASP A 148 4.46 18.18 -10.88
N PHE A 149 5.15 17.11 -11.30
CA PHE A 149 5.52 16.01 -10.43
C PHE A 149 6.98 16.04 -9.95
N LYS A 150 7.16 15.86 -8.65
CA LYS A 150 8.45 15.82 -7.95
C LYS A 150 8.67 14.46 -7.28
N LEU A 151 9.95 14.15 -7.00
CA LEU A 151 10.33 12.95 -6.28
C LEU A 151 10.37 13.25 -4.78
N PHE A 152 9.67 12.45 -3.99
CA PHE A 152 9.64 12.49 -2.53
C PHE A 152 10.22 11.20 -1.95
N LYS A 153 10.69 11.28 -0.70
CA LYS A 153 11.31 10.17 0.03
C LYS A 153 10.84 10.16 1.48
N GLU A 154 10.36 9.02 1.95
CA GLU A 154 10.00 8.81 3.35
C GLU A 154 10.66 7.51 3.85
N SER A 155 11.57 7.62 4.80
CA SER A 155 12.29 6.48 5.39
C SER A 155 11.67 6.07 6.72
N TYR A 156 11.60 4.76 6.97
CA TYR A 156 11.12 4.20 8.23
C TYR A 156 11.71 2.83 8.50
N ASN A 157 11.90 2.50 9.78
CA ASN A 157 12.32 1.15 10.17
C ASN A 157 11.13 0.19 10.13
N ALA A 158 11.36 -1.03 9.64
CA ALA A 158 10.39 -2.11 9.70
C ALA A 158 11.09 -3.47 9.71
N CYS A 159 10.74 -4.30 10.69
CA CYS A 159 11.15 -5.70 10.82
C CYS A 159 12.66 -5.87 10.76
N GLY A 160 13.39 -5.08 11.56
CA GLY A 160 14.86 -5.13 11.64
C GLY A 160 15.61 -4.63 10.41
N GLY A 161 14.92 -4.11 9.39
CA GLY A 161 15.51 -3.45 8.22
C GLY A 161 15.01 -2.02 8.06
N GLU A 162 15.55 -1.33 7.06
CA GLU A 162 15.19 0.06 6.74
C GLU A 162 14.39 0.08 5.44
N GLU A 163 13.20 0.68 5.46
CA GLU A 163 12.40 0.93 4.27
C GLU A 163 12.58 2.39 3.85
N THR A 164 12.52 2.64 2.55
CA THR A 164 12.38 3.98 1.99
C THR A 164 11.31 3.95 0.92
N PHE A 165 10.24 4.72 1.14
CA PHE A 165 9.19 4.92 0.17
C PHE A 165 9.58 6.09 -0.74
N LEU A 166 9.86 5.79 -2.01
CA LEU A 166 10.10 6.78 -3.05
C LEU A 166 8.80 7.00 -3.80
N SER A 167 8.37 8.24 -3.98
CA SER A 167 7.15 8.55 -4.72
C SER A 167 7.35 9.70 -5.69
N ILE A 168 6.61 9.66 -6.79
CA ILE A 168 6.46 10.76 -7.73
C ILE A 168 5.07 11.35 -7.49
N GLU A 169 5.04 12.53 -6.91
CA GLU A 169 3.82 13.20 -6.45
C GLU A 169 3.77 14.63 -6.98
N ASP A 170 2.58 15.21 -7.07
CA ASP A 170 2.45 16.62 -7.42
C ASP A 170 3.04 17.51 -6.31
N LYS A 171 3.18 18.81 -6.58
CA LYS A 171 3.83 19.76 -5.65
C LYS A 171 3.15 19.84 -4.28
N ASN A 172 1.86 19.54 -4.20
CA ASN A 172 1.09 19.58 -2.96
C ASN A 172 0.95 18.20 -2.30
N GLU A 173 1.57 17.15 -2.86
CA GLU A 173 1.51 15.77 -2.38
C GLU A 173 0.08 15.19 -2.29
N GLU A 174 -0.86 15.74 -3.08
CA GLU A 174 -2.25 15.32 -3.14
C GLU A 174 -2.49 14.18 -4.15
N SER A 175 -1.63 14.09 -5.16
CA SER A 175 -1.71 13.17 -6.28
C SER A 175 -0.40 12.41 -6.49
N ILE A 176 -0.44 11.08 -6.46
CA ILE A 176 0.70 10.18 -6.72
C ILE A 176 0.60 9.58 -8.12
N ALA A 177 1.64 9.79 -8.93
CA ALA A 177 1.77 9.25 -10.29
C ALA A 177 2.56 7.93 -10.34
N GLY A 178 3.38 7.65 -9.33
CA GLY A 178 4.09 6.39 -9.19
C GLY A 178 4.89 6.32 -7.91
N PHE A 179 5.31 5.12 -7.52
CA PHE A 179 6.11 4.90 -6.32
C PHE A 179 6.98 3.64 -6.42
N LEU A 180 7.99 3.58 -5.56
CA LEU A 180 8.91 2.47 -5.42
C LEU A 180 9.17 2.21 -3.93
N ARG A 181 9.09 0.94 -3.53
CA ARG A 181 9.38 0.48 -2.16
C ARG A 181 10.79 -0.07 -2.09
N PHE A 182 11.71 0.72 -1.56
CA PHE A 182 13.11 0.35 -1.37
C PHE A 182 13.32 -0.21 0.03
N ARG A 183 14.16 -1.24 0.18
CA ARG A 183 14.52 -1.83 1.47
C ARG A 183 15.99 -2.16 1.55
N ILE A 184 16.62 -1.81 2.67
CA ILE A 184 17.82 -2.49 3.17
C ILE A 184 17.35 -3.65 4.05
N PRO A 185 17.63 -4.92 3.68
CA PRO A 185 17.14 -6.07 4.43
C PRO A 185 17.74 -6.11 5.83
N SER A 186 17.10 -6.87 6.72
CA SER A 186 17.68 -7.11 8.04
C SER A 186 18.93 -8.01 7.94
N PRO A 187 19.82 -8.04 8.95
CA PRO A 187 20.94 -8.98 9.01
C PRO A 187 20.54 -10.46 9.00
N ASN A 188 19.27 -10.77 9.26
CA ASN A 188 18.72 -12.14 9.31
C ASN A 188 18.07 -12.55 7.98
N HIS A 189 18.43 -11.91 6.87
CA HIS A 189 18.00 -12.35 5.54
C HIS A 189 18.51 -13.78 5.27
N TYR A 190 17.74 -14.56 4.50
CA TYR A 190 17.96 -16.00 4.36
C TYR A 190 17.88 -16.51 2.92
N ARG A 191 17.56 -15.64 1.95
CA ARG A 191 17.45 -16.03 0.55
C ARG A 191 18.86 -16.13 -0.02
N PRO A 192 19.24 -17.23 -0.69
CA PRO A 192 20.61 -17.41 -1.19
C PRO A 192 20.99 -16.37 -2.26
N GLU A 193 20.01 -15.73 -2.91
CA GLU A 193 20.26 -14.66 -3.88
C GLU A 193 20.50 -13.28 -3.25
N ILE A 194 20.25 -13.12 -1.95
CA ILE A 194 20.38 -11.87 -1.21
C ILE A 194 21.60 -12.00 -0.29
N SER A 195 22.43 -10.97 -0.28
CA SER A 195 23.62 -10.88 0.57
C SER A 195 23.58 -9.59 1.40
N ASP A 196 24.53 -9.42 2.31
CA ASP A 196 24.68 -8.17 3.08
C ASP A 196 24.95 -6.97 2.16
N GLU A 197 25.44 -7.19 0.94
CA GLU A 197 25.70 -6.16 -0.07
C GLU A 197 24.49 -5.88 -0.99
N THR A 198 23.35 -6.55 -0.77
CA THR A 198 22.18 -6.46 -1.64
C THR A 198 21.10 -5.55 -1.07
N ALA A 199 20.78 -4.46 -1.78
CA ALA A 199 19.55 -3.68 -1.56
C ALA A 199 18.35 -4.30 -2.28
N LEU A 200 17.14 -4.04 -1.82
CA LEU A 200 15.91 -4.63 -2.36
C LEU A 200 14.93 -3.58 -2.89
N ILE A 201 14.32 -3.86 -4.04
CA ILE A 201 13.12 -3.19 -4.52
C ILE A 201 11.95 -4.17 -4.44
N ARG A 202 10.99 -3.83 -3.59
CA ARG A 202 9.85 -4.66 -3.23
C ARG A 202 8.64 -4.40 -4.13
N GLU A 203 8.57 -3.19 -4.68
CA GLU A 203 7.53 -2.76 -5.58
C GLU A 203 8.03 -1.60 -6.43
N LEU A 204 7.67 -1.59 -7.70
CA LEU A 204 7.65 -0.41 -8.56
C LEU A 204 6.25 -0.35 -9.18
N HIS A 205 5.57 0.78 -9.05
CA HIS A 205 4.23 1.00 -9.59
C HIS A 205 4.13 2.39 -10.21
N VAL A 206 3.58 2.49 -11.42
CA VAL A 206 3.37 3.76 -12.13
C VAL A 206 1.95 3.78 -12.71
N TYR A 207 1.18 4.83 -12.41
CA TYR A 207 -0.20 5.00 -12.84
C TYR A 207 -0.23 5.61 -14.26
N GLY A 208 0.19 4.84 -15.27
CA GLY A 208 0.50 5.33 -16.62
C GLY A 208 -0.69 5.73 -17.51
N ASN A 209 -1.87 5.14 -17.32
CA ASN A 209 -3.02 5.35 -18.24
C ASN A 209 -3.87 6.59 -17.91
N MET A 210 -3.66 7.22 -16.75
CA MET A 210 -4.52 8.32 -16.26
C MET A 210 -3.91 9.71 -16.44
N ILE A 211 -2.66 9.80 -16.88
CA ILE A 211 -2.05 11.07 -17.28
C ILE A 211 -2.39 11.28 -18.76
N LYS A 212 -3.54 11.89 -19.05
CA LYS A 212 -3.81 12.44 -20.39
C LYS A 212 -2.90 13.65 -20.58
N ILE A 213 -1.72 13.42 -21.14
CA ILE A 213 -0.86 14.50 -21.61
C ILE A 213 -1.54 15.11 -22.83
N GLY A 214 -1.79 16.42 -22.81
CA GLY A 214 -2.44 17.14 -23.90
C GLY A 214 -1.80 16.82 -25.26
N GLY A 215 -2.63 16.43 -26.22
CA GLY A 215 -2.22 16.19 -27.61
C GLY A 215 -2.78 14.89 -28.20
N LYS A 216 -3.44 14.99 -29.36
CA LYS A 216 -3.94 13.86 -30.15
C LYS A 216 -2.77 12.97 -30.64
N ASN A 217 -2.34 11.99 -29.84
CA ASN A 217 -1.64 10.81 -30.35
C ASN A 217 -1.71 9.62 -29.37
N PRO A 218 -2.60 8.63 -29.61
CA PRO A 218 -2.91 7.56 -28.66
C PRO A 218 -1.91 6.39 -28.68
N LYS A 219 -0.63 6.59 -29.05
CA LYS A 219 0.34 5.50 -29.25
C LYS A 219 1.49 5.40 -28.23
N ILE A 220 1.55 6.25 -27.19
CA ILE A 220 2.66 6.22 -26.21
C ILE A 220 2.11 6.25 -24.78
N GLY A 221 1.28 5.27 -24.43
CA GLY A 221 0.65 5.16 -23.10
C GLY A 221 1.54 4.57 -21.99
N GLN A 222 2.88 4.57 -22.12
CA GLN A 222 3.75 3.95 -21.11
C GLN A 222 5.16 4.57 -20.92
N HIS A 223 5.42 5.80 -21.40
CA HIS A 223 6.76 6.40 -21.31
C HIS A 223 6.77 7.82 -20.71
N THR A 224 6.23 7.99 -19.51
CA THR A 224 6.41 9.24 -18.72
C THR A 224 7.79 9.35 -18.07
N GLY A 225 8.63 8.30 -18.15
CA GLY A 225 9.96 8.28 -17.53
C GLY A 225 9.96 8.13 -16.00
N PHE A 226 8.79 8.16 -15.33
CA PHE A 226 8.70 8.06 -13.88
C PHE A 226 9.27 6.76 -13.30
N GLY A 227 9.00 5.62 -13.97
CA GLY A 227 9.55 4.34 -13.52
C GLY A 227 11.07 4.30 -13.59
N GLU A 228 11.66 4.85 -14.65
CA GLU A 228 13.12 4.98 -14.79
C GLU A 228 13.69 5.94 -13.74
N LYS A 229 13.03 7.08 -13.50
CA LYS A 229 13.44 8.05 -12.48
C LYS A 229 13.46 7.44 -11.08
N LEU A 230 12.43 6.65 -10.73
CA LEU A 230 12.36 5.91 -9.47
C LEU A 230 13.47 4.85 -9.35
N LEU A 231 13.71 4.07 -10.42
CA LEU A 231 14.79 3.08 -10.44
C LEU A 231 16.17 3.72 -10.25
N LYS A 232 16.47 4.79 -11.00
CA LYS A 232 17.73 5.54 -10.85
C LYS A 232 17.93 6.06 -9.43
N GLU A 233 16.86 6.55 -8.80
CA GLU A 233 16.95 7.04 -7.42
C GLU A 233 17.16 5.92 -6.41
N ALA A 234 16.53 4.75 -6.61
CA ALA A 234 16.77 3.58 -5.78
C ALA A 234 18.20 3.04 -5.93
N GLU A 235 18.76 3.04 -7.15
CA GLU A 235 20.16 2.66 -7.41
C GLU A 235 21.14 3.61 -6.69
N LYS A 236 20.92 4.93 -6.79
CA LYS A 236 21.71 5.93 -6.04
C LYS A 236 21.61 5.74 -4.52
N LEU A 237 20.40 5.42 -4.03
CA LEU A 237 20.18 5.18 -2.61
C LEU A 237 20.91 3.92 -2.12
N ALA A 238 20.90 2.86 -2.91
CA ALA A 238 21.67 1.64 -2.63
C ALA A 238 23.18 1.93 -2.52
N ILE A 239 23.76 2.61 -3.50
CA ILE A 239 25.18 3.01 -3.47
C ILE A 239 25.49 3.86 -2.23
N LYS A 240 24.65 4.86 -1.92
CA LYS A 240 24.81 5.70 -0.74
C LYS A 240 24.76 4.90 0.58
N LYS A 241 24.04 3.77 0.59
CA LYS A 241 23.93 2.84 1.72
C LYS A 241 25.03 1.78 1.72
N GLY A 242 26.04 1.91 0.86
CA GLY A 242 27.15 0.98 0.73
C GLY A 242 26.71 -0.40 0.25
N LYS A 243 25.87 -0.44 -0.80
CA LYS A 243 25.41 -1.68 -1.43
C LYS A 243 25.94 -1.76 -2.85
N ASP A 244 26.44 -2.93 -3.21
CA ASP A 244 27.05 -3.20 -4.52
C ASP A 244 26.06 -3.83 -5.50
N GLU A 245 24.92 -4.29 -5.01
CA GLU A 245 23.88 -4.94 -5.80
C GLU A 245 22.50 -4.45 -5.38
N ILE A 246 21.59 -4.35 -6.36
CA ILE A 246 20.16 -4.15 -6.10
C ILE A 246 19.34 -5.23 -6.77
N ALA A 247 18.40 -5.83 -6.03
CA ALA A 247 17.54 -6.91 -6.49
C ALA A 247 16.06 -6.51 -6.41
N ILE A 248 15.29 -6.86 -7.44
CA ILE A 248 13.86 -6.52 -7.58
C ILE A 248 13.05 -7.80 -7.62
N ILE A 249 12.04 -7.93 -6.76
CA ILE A 249 11.03 -8.98 -6.94
C ILE A 249 10.13 -8.60 -8.11
N SER A 250 10.22 -9.36 -9.20
CA SER A 250 9.57 -9.02 -10.46
C SER A 250 8.58 -10.11 -10.88
N GLY A 251 7.35 -9.70 -11.18
CA GLY A 251 6.39 -10.58 -11.86
C GLY A 251 6.94 -11.05 -13.21
N ILE A 252 6.59 -12.27 -13.61
CA ILE A 252 7.14 -12.89 -14.84
C ILE A 252 6.95 -11.98 -16.06
N GLY A 253 5.76 -11.38 -16.22
CA GLY A 253 5.43 -10.48 -17.32
C GLY A 253 6.19 -9.14 -17.31
N THR A 254 6.77 -8.73 -16.18
CA THR A 254 7.47 -7.44 -16.07
C THR A 254 9.00 -7.56 -16.19
N ARG A 255 9.56 -8.77 -16.26
CA ARG A 255 11.03 -8.96 -16.32
C ARG A 255 11.69 -8.26 -17.51
N ASN A 256 11.04 -8.27 -18.67
CA ASN A 256 11.53 -7.57 -19.87
C ASN A 256 11.60 -6.05 -19.71
N TYR A 257 10.78 -5.46 -18.84
CA TYR A 257 10.90 -4.04 -18.51
C TYR A 257 12.23 -3.75 -17.81
N TYR A 258 12.59 -4.54 -16.80
CA TYR A 258 13.82 -4.36 -16.03
C TYR A 258 15.10 -4.65 -16.84
N ARG A 259 15.05 -5.59 -17.80
CA ARG A 259 16.18 -5.85 -18.71
C ARG A 259 16.63 -4.62 -19.48
N LYS A 260 15.70 -3.72 -19.83
CA LYS A 260 16.03 -2.46 -20.51
C LYS A 260 16.91 -1.53 -19.67
N PHE A 261 16.92 -1.70 -18.34
CA PHE A 261 17.72 -0.92 -17.40
C PHE A 261 18.97 -1.65 -16.89
N GLY A 262 19.34 -2.76 -17.54
CA GLY A 262 20.53 -3.54 -17.20
C GLY A 262 20.34 -4.54 -16.08
N TYR A 263 19.10 -4.88 -15.71
CA TYR A 263 18.84 -5.95 -14.74
C TYR A 263 18.84 -7.31 -15.41
N GLU A 264 19.45 -8.29 -14.76
CA GLU A 264 19.52 -9.68 -15.19
C GLU A 264 18.78 -10.59 -14.20
N ARG A 265 18.42 -11.79 -14.64
CA ARG A 265 17.67 -12.72 -13.78
C ARG A 265 18.61 -13.34 -12.74
N LYS A 266 18.26 -13.23 -11.46
CA LYS A 266 18.94 -13.90 -10.34
C LYS A 266 17.89 -14.65 -9.51
N GLY A 267 17.75 -15.96 -9.77
CA GLY A 267 16.70 -16.79 -9.17
C GLY A 267 15.28 -16.24 -9.47
N PRO A 268 14.48 -15.88 -8.45
CA PRO A 268 13.17 -15.25 -8.62
C PRO A 268 13.23 -13.74 -8.87
N TYR A 269 14.39 -13.10 -8.65
CA TYR A 269 14.60 -11.67 -8.75
C TYR A 269 15.14 -11.23 -10.12
N MET A 270 15.07 -9.93 -10.36
CA MET A 270 15.88 -9.22 -11.36
C MET A 270 16.93 -8.41 -10.59
N ALA A 271 18.22 -8.63 -10.83
CA ALA A 271 19.30 -7.99 -10.09
C ALA A 271 20.25 -7.21 -11.00
N LYS A 272 20.91 -6.20 -10.45
CA LYS A 272 21.87 -5.35 -11.14
C LYS A 272 23.01 -4.99 -10.19
N LYS A 273 24.26 -5.13 -10.66
CA LYS A 273 25.45 -4.62 -9.97
C LYS A 273 25.56 -3.10 -10.13
N LEU A 274 26.00 -2.40 -9.09
CA LEU A 274 25.93 -0.94 -8.97
C LEU A 274 27.29 -0.23 -9.15
N ILE A 275 28.27 -0.91 -9.75
CA ILE A 275 29.65 -0.47 -10.02
C ILE A 275 29.74 1.01 -10.40
#